data_AF-A0A6M6E2T1-F1
#
_entry.id   AF-A0A6M6E2T1-F1
#
_cell.length_a   1.000
_cell.length_b   1.000
_cell.length_c   1.000
_cell.angle_alpha   90.00
_cell.angle_beta   90.00
_cell.angle_gamma   90.00
#
_symmetry.space_group_name_H-M   'P 1'
#
loop_
_entity.id
_entity.type
_entity.pdbx_description
1 polymer ?
#
loop_
_entity_poly.entity_id
_entity_poly.type
_entity_poly.pdbx_seq_one_letter_code
_entity_poly.pdbx_strand_id
1 'polypeptide(L)'
;MPDADISGLRYQLLHRSVSAILLAQKFTAPNALMLIHSFSESDKGFADYKKFSFLFGLNAVKNQIIGPIHLNGIDLYFGWVQGNQKFLSY
;
A
#
# COMPACT_ATOMS: atom_id res chain seq x y z
N MET A 1 8.07 5.30 -21.71
CA MET A 1 7.96 5.56 -20.26
C MET A 1 9.38 5.62 -19.74
N PRO A 2 9.82 6.67 -19.03
CA PRO A 2 11.16 6.67 -18.45
C PRO A 2 11.25 5.53 -17.43
N ASP A 3 12.37 4.83 -17.41
CA ASP A 3 12.59 3.71 -16.50
C ASP A 3 12.37 4.18 -15.06
N ALA A 4 11.32 3.68 -14.42
CA ALA A 4 11.05 3.97 -13.03
C ALA A 4 12.20 3.39 -12.20
N ASP A 5 12.90 4.23 -11.44
CA ASP A 5 13.94 3.77 -10.52
C ASP A 5 13.29 3.00 -9.36
N ILE A 6 13.39 1.66 -9.42
CA ILE A 6 12.83 0.72 -8.44
C ILE A 6 13.90 0.35 -7.38
N SER A 7 15.15 0.80 -7.51
CA SER A 7 16.27 0.37 -6.66
C SER A 7 16.07 0.69 -5.16
N GLY A 8 15.27 1.71 -4.85
CA GLY A 8 14.89 2.09 -3.48
C GLY A 8 13.54 1.54 -2.99
N LEU A 9 12.84 0.75 -3.81
CA LEU A 9 11.52 0.22 -3.45
C LEU A 9 11.67 -1.00 -2.54
N ARG A 10 10.94 -1.00 -1.41
CA ARG A 10 10.79 -2.23 -0.63
C ARG A 10 10.03 -3.24 -1.47
N TYR A 11 10.74 -4.23 -2.04
CA TYR A 11 10.18 -5.33 -2.84
C TYR A 11 8.90 -5.94 -2.22
N GLN A 12 8.84 -6.01 -0.90
CA GLN A 12 7.68 -6.50 -0.16
C GLN A 12 6.39 -5.71 -0.43
N LEU A 13 6.45 -4.40 -0.65
CA LEU A 13 5.27 -3.57 -0.98
C LEU A 13 4.73 -3.93 -2.36
N LEU A 14 5.63 -4.09 -3.33
CA LEU A 14 5.28 -4.53 -4.68
C LEU A 14 4.64 -5.92 -4.64
N HIS A 15 5.33 -6.88 -4.02
CA HIS A 15 4.87 -8.26 -3.93
C HIS A 15 3.47 -8.37 -3.28
N ARG A 16 3.23 -7.68 -2.16
CA ARG A 16 1.92 -7.66 -1.49
C ARG A 16 0.82 -7.04 -2.36
N SER A 17 1.14 -5.96 -3.07
CA SER A 17 0.18 -5.29 -3.96
C SER A 17 -0.22 -6.22 -5.12
N VAL A 18 0.76 -6.85 -5.77
CA VAL A 18 0.52 -7.82 -6.84
C VAL A 18 -0.27 -9.03 -6.33
N SER A 19 0.05 -9.53 -5.13
CA SER A 19 -0.69 -10.64 -4.51
C SER A 19 -2.17 -10.30 -4.32
N ALA A 20 -2.48 -9.08 -3.88
CA ALA A 20 -3.87 -8.62 -3.70
C ALA A 20 -4.62 -8.52 -5.04
N ILE A 21 -3.97 -8.01 -6.09
CA ILE A 21 -4.54 -7.94 -7.44
C ILE A 21 -4.84 -9.36 -7.97
N LEU A 22 -3.85 -10.27 -7.91
CA LEU A 22 -4.02 -11.65 -8.38
C LEU A 22 -5.15 -12.38 -7.63
N LEU A 23 -5.28 -12.12 -6.32
CA LEU A 23 -6.37 -12.67 -5.52
C LEU A 23 -7.72 -12.10 -5.98
N ALA A 24 -7.82 -10.80 -6.19
CA ALA A 24 -9.04 -10.17 -6.70
C ALA A 24 -9.43 -10.72 -8.08
N GLN A 25 -8.46 -10.92 -8.99
CA GLN A 25 -8.70 -11.58 -10.29
C GLN A 25 -9.24 -13.00 -10.11
N LYS A 26 -8.63 -13.79 -9.23
CA LYS A 26 -9.03 -15.17 -8.96
C LYS A 26 -10.46 -15.29 -8.43
N PHE A 27 -10.91 -14.30 -7.67
CA PHE A 27 -12.25 -14.28 -7.05
C PHE A 27 -13.25 -13.37 -7.79
N THR A 28 -12.89 -12.86 -8.97
CA THR A 28 -13.72 -11.91 -9.74
C THR A 28 -14.15 -10.71 -8.89
N ALA A 29 -13.29 -10.29 -7.96
CA ALA A 29 -13.54 -9.15 -7.10
C ALA A 29 -13.15 -7.87 -7.85
N PRO A 30 -14.04 -6.86 -7.92
CA PRO A 30 -13.74 -5.61 -8.63
C PRO A 30 -12.72 -4.73 -7.89
N ASN A 31 -12.47 -5.01 -6.61
CA ASN A 31 -11.64 -4.18 -5.75
C ASN A 31 -10.55 -5.02 -5.06
N ALA A 32 -9.36 -4.43 -4.91
CA ALA A 32 -8.27 -4.95 -4.08
C ALA A 32 -7.77 -3.86 -3.13
N LEU A 33 -7.37 -4.23 -1.91
CA LEU A 33 -6.82 -3.29 -0.92
C LEU A 33 -5.51 -3.84 -0.34
N MET A 34 -4.44 -3.06 -0.43
CA MET A 34 -3.21 -3.31 0.32
C MET A 34 -3.20 -2.41 1.56
N LEU A 35 -3.52 -3.00 2.72
CA LEU A 35 -3.58 -2.32 4.01
C LEU A 35 -2.38 -2.71 4.88
N ILE A 36 -1.64 -1.71 5.37
CA ILE A 36 -0.54 -1.91 6.29
C ILE A 36 -0.94 -1.38 7.67
N HIS A 37 -0.90 -2.25 8.67
CA HIS A 37 -0.98 -1.86 10.07
C HIS A 37 0.45 -1.69 10.63
N SER A 38 0.79 -0.47 11.03
CA SER A 38 2.08 -0.15 11.66
C SER A 38 1.98 -0.35 13.17
N PHE A 39 2.72 -1.32 13.69
CA PHE A 39 2.88 -1.55 15.13
C PHE A 39 4.03 -0.72 15.73
N SER A 40 4.46 0.34 15.04
CA SER A 40 5.55 1.19 15.50
C SER A 40 5.02 2.55 15.93
N GLU A 41 5.41 3.00 17.11
CA GLU A 41 5.10 4.35 17.61
C GLU A 41 5.66 5.45 16.70
N SER A 42 6.74 5.18 15.98
CA SER A 42 7.42 6.12 15.07
C SER A 42 7.05 5.94 13.60
N ASP A 43 6.04 5.12 13.28
CA ASP A 43 5.63 4.82 11.89
C ASP A 43 6.78 4.39 10.97
N LYS A 44 7.67 3.55 11.50
CA LYS A 44 8.79 3.00 10.73
C LYS A 44 8.26 2.36 9.43
N GLY A 45 8.74 2.89 8.29
CA GLY A 45 8.36 2.41 6.95
C GLY A 45 7.32 3.26 6.23
N PHE A 46 6.66 4.23 6.88
CA PHE A 46 5.69 5.10 6.21
C PHE A 46 6.32 5.90 5.06
N ALA A 47 7.58 6.33 5.20
CA ALA A 47 8.29 7.05 4.14
C ALA A 47 8.42 6.22 2.86
N ASP A 48 8.70 4.92 2.98
CA ASP A 48 8.83 4.05 1.81
C ASP A 48 7.46 3.63 1.26
N TYR A 49 6.46 3.46 2.13
CA TYR A 49 5.06 3.33 1.71
C TYR A 49 4.61 4.56 0.91
N LYS A 50 4.96 5.78 1.36
CA LYS A 50 4.65 7.02 0.66
C LYS A 50 5.33 7.07 -0.71
N LYS A 51 6.64 6.80 -0.79
CA LYS A 51 7.38 6.71 -2.06
C LYS A 51 6.75 5.67 -3.00
N PHE A 52 6.35 4.52 -2.47
CA PHE A 52 5.68 3.46 -3.23
C PHE A 52 4.33 3.93 -3.79
N SER A 53 3.45 4.51 -2.96
CA SER A 53 2.16 5.02 -3.43
C SER A 53 2.28 6.15 -4.47
N PHE A 54 3.35 6.95 -4.37
CA PHE A 54 3.63 8.03 -5.31
C PHE A 54 3.94 7.53 -6.72
N LEU A 55 4.51 6.33 -6.86
CA LEU A 55 4.72 5.72 -8.18
C LEU A 55 3.41 5.49 -8.95
N PHE A 56 2.29 5.40 -8.24
CA PHE A 56 0.96 5.28 -8.83
C PHE A 56 0.22 6.62 -8.90
N GLY A 57 0.91 7.75 -8.67
CA GLY A 57 0.30 9.08 -8.66
C GLY A 57 -0.54 9.38 -7.41
N LEU A 58 -0.43 8.58 -6.35
CA LEU A 58 -1.17 8.79 -5.11
C LEU A 58 -0.31 9.45 -4.03
N ASN A 59 -0.95 10.26 -3.20
CA ASN A 59 -0.33 10.83 -1.99
C ASN A 59 -0.80 10.05 -0.76
N ALA A 60 0.08 9.22 -0.18
CA ALA A 60 -0.21 8.51 1.06
C ALA A 60 -0.55 9.45 2.22
N VAL A 61 -1.66 9.15 2.89
CA VAL A 61 -2.09 9.78 4.14
C VAL A 61 -2.27 8.69 5.20
N LYS A 62 -1.77 8.95 6.42
CA LYS A 62 -1.95 8.01 7.55
C LYS A 62 -3.42 7.94 7.94
N ASN A 63 -3.85 6.75 8.36
CA ASN A 63 -5.20 6.43 8.81
C ASN A 63 -6.30 6.73 7.78
N GLN A 64 -5.95 6.64 6.48
CA GLN A 64 -6.87 6.85 5.38
C GLN A 64 -6.64 5.79 4.29
N ILE A 65 -7.72 5.47 3.58
CA ILE A 65 -7.66 4.70 2.33
C ILE A 65 -7.50 5.70 1.18
N ILE A 66 -6.54 5.42 0.29
CA ILE A 66 -6.25 6.22 -0.90
C ILE A 66 -6.41 5.37 -2.16
N GLY A 67 -6.70 6.02 -3.28
CA GLY A 67 -7.03 5.39 -4.56
C GLY A 67 -8.46 5.73 -5.03
N PRO A 68 -9.03 4.95 -5.96
CA PRO A 68 -8.42 3.78 -6.59
C PRO A 68 -7.39 4.13 -7.66
N ILE A 69 -6.52 3.18 -7.96
CA ILE A 69 -5.85 3.08 -9.27
C ILE A 69 -6.49 1.92 -10.00
N HIS A 70 -6.86 2.15 -11.26
CA HIS A 70 -7.47 1.12 -12.08
C HIS A 70 -6.40 0.28 -12.79
N LEU A 71 -6.35 -1.03 -12.50
CA LEU A 71 -5.38 -1.97 -13.06
C LEU A 71 -6.09 -3.27 -13.47
N ASN A 72 -6.07 -3.60 -14.76
CA ASN A 72 -6.63 -4.85 -15.30
C ASN A 72 -8.08 -5.13 -14.83
N GLY A 73 -8.94 -4.11 -14.83
CA GLY A 73 -10.34 -4.25 -14.40
C GLY A 73 -10.54 -4.31 -12.88
N ILE A 74 -9.48 -4.06 -12.10
CA ILE A 74 -9.52 -4.03 -10.63
C ILE A 74 -9.17 -2.63 -10.14
N ASP A 75 -9.98 -2.13 -9.22
CA ASP A 75 -9.71 -0.92 -8.47
C ASP A 75 -8.82 -1.26 -7.27
N LEU A 76 -7.56 -0.85 -7.34
CA LEU A 76 -6.57 -1.05 -6.29
C LEU A 76 -6.53 0.15 -5.35
N TYR A 77 -6.70 -0.12 -4.06
CA TYR A 77 -6.63 0.84 -2.98
C TYR A 77 -5.41 0.56 -2.09
N PHE A 78 -4.94 1.60 -1.41
CA PHE A 78 -3.88 1.50 -0.41
C PHE A 78 -4.32 2.13 0.91
N GLY A 79 -3.86 1.57 2.03
CA GLY A 79 -4.07 2.17 3.34
C GLY A 79 -2.89 1.96 4.29
N TRP A 80 -2.62 2.97 5.10
CA TRP A 80 -1.69 2.86 6.23
C TRP A 80 -2.44 3.17 7.52
N VAL A 81 -2.47 2.24 8.46
CA VAL A 81 -3.08 2.41 9.77
C VAL A 81 -1.98 2.42 10.80
N GLN A 82 -1.89 3.50 11.58
CA GLN A 82 -1.02 3.56 12.74
C GLN A 82 -1.72 2.85 13.90
N GLY A 83 -1.02 1.92 14.56
CA GLY A 83 -1.54 1.24 15.73
C GLY A 83 -1.89 2.21 16.85
N ASN A 84 -2.91 1.88 17.63
CA ASN A 84 -3.31 2.71 18.76
C ASN A 84 -2.23 2.63 19.84
N GLN A 85 -1.70 3.80 20.23
CA GLN A 85 -0.61 3.95 21.20
C GLN A 85 -0.83 3.19 22.50
N LYS A 86 -2.08 3.04 22.96
CA LYS A 86 -2.45 2.26 24.16
C LYS A 86 -1.97 0.80 24.10
N PHE A 87 -1.81 0.24 22.90
CA PHE A 87 -1.41 -1.15 22.68
C PHE A 87 0.01 -1.28 22.12
N LEU A 88 0.79 -0.19 22.08
CA LEU A 88 2.15 -0.18 21.52
C LEU A 88 3.26 -0.19 22.59
N SER A 89 2.95 0.14 23.84
CA SER A 89 3.87 0.04 24.98
C SER A 89 3.69 -1.30 25.70
N TYR A 90 4.76 -2.11 25.80
CA TYR A 90 4.82 -3.30 26.64
C TYR A 90 5.53 -2.99 27.96
#